data_AF-A0A5K4FDK8-F1
#
_entry.id   AF-A0A5K4FDK8-F1
#
_cell.length_a   1.000
_cell.length_b   1.000
_cell.length_c   1.000
_cell.angle_alpha   90.00
_cell.angle_beta   90.00
_cell.angle_gamma   90.00
#
_symmetry.space_group_name_H-M   'P 1'
#
loop_
_entity.id
_entity.type
_entity.pdbx_description
1 polymer ?
#
loop_
_entity_poly.entity_id
_entity_poly.type
_entity_poly.pdbx_seq_one_letter_code
_entity_poly.pdbx_strand_id
1 'polypeptide(L)'
;MRKVLFEFSESFEHDVHVHVKEWLEFPMRLTISECASQLASAYDIPDVASKVFYEKLSDFISEETTNDFKDHYLKLVNNLKSDVSNIEKFCSVFDSSSHNNSTSSKPSKLNDQEIFSHAFSQMIHSPASQDFIHLEQLFALEVGHKLQRRNETLKEMDQKHIDETERSIQKRGSEIPETITQLQEDYYLNREVIVSHWDSCISALKWEHRQALRTFVMSYKGHINSLPTNSDHSSLTRTFLKDSSSKTLNSLLKKSSTINNQAISKRTDHIPLSETFTVQLGRQLRTMFNFRLIRLDPSEFITTTRFRLQENHLLNDDWLAERMNNALNVYSNNLNGLMILVDKRINSFRGIKKILADACEQSTELHFPEFGSQLESIQETVNRLGSRQLTESNGESKIKNNDLCSGISTVKSKSDCYEPIHGDVLITKHSNLISSTGDGINVVFQVVIDEDYESNNNIRIPSSLHNAISAVLRTCFDYDITTLSLPLLLVSSVSENMDKSWRAKRVETVLKAVKGALMELITWRGPNLRSIQFLAPSWITDEELNVFRQIISNSFLQPNPLIVV
;
A
#
# COMPACT_ATOMS: atom_id res chain seq x y z
N MET A 1 -22.39 32.85 -19.69
CA MET A 1 -21.31 33.28 -18.80
C MET A 1 -21.88 34.26 -17.81
N ARG A 2 -21.77 33.95 -16.51
CA ARG A 2 -22.26 34.79 -15.43
C ARG A 2 -21.19 35.83 -15.14
N LYS A 3 -21.56 37.12 -15.10
CA LYS A 3 -20.67 38.19 -14.64
C LYS A 3 -21.01 38.48 -13.19
N VAL A 4 -20.00 38.43 -12.32
CA VAL A 4 -20.14 38.78 -10.91
C VAL A 4 -19.17 39.92 -10.61
N LEU A 5 -19.66 40.94 -9.92
CA LEU A 5 -18.86 42.09 -9.55
C LEU A 5 -18.00 41.74 -8.33
N PHE A 6 -16.70 41.89 -8.45
CA PHE A 6 -15.76 41.85 -7.34
C PHE A 6 -15.51 43.28 -6.85
N GLU A 7 -15.77 43.53 -5.57
CA GLU A 7 -15.42 44.78 -4.89
C GLU A 7 -14.42 44.50 -3.76
N PHE A 8 -13.34 45.26 -3.75
CA PHE A 8 -12.37 45.31 -2.67
C PHE A 8 -12.14 46.78 -2.29
N SER A 9 -12.27 47.10 -1.00
CA SER A 9 -11.96 48.42 -0.48
C SER A 9 -11.37 48.26 0.91
N GLU A 10 -10.08 48.52 1.06
CA GLU A 10 -9.41 48.52 2.36
C GLU A 10 -8.44 49.69 2.51
N SER A 11 -8.19 50.04 3.76
CA SER A 11 -7.31 51.14 4.17
C SER A 11 -6.17 50.52 4.96
N PHE A 12 -4.94 50.75 4.51
CA PHE A 12 -3.73 50.28 5.18
C PHE A 12 -3.05 51.42 5.94
N GLU A 13 -2.12 51.09 6.84
CA GLU A 13 -1.31 52.10 7.54
C GLU A 13 -0.58 52.99 6.52
N HIS A 14 -0.50 54.30 6.80
CA HIS A 14 0.05 55.38 5.94
C HIS A 14 -0.89 55.96 4.87
N ASP A 15 -2.19 56.07 5.13
CA ASP A 15 -3.20 56.69 4.21
C ASP A 15 -3.32 55.99 2.84
N VAL A 16 -2.90 54.74 2.74
CA VAL A 16 -3.01 53.97 1.50
C VAL A 16 -4.39 53.31 1.45
N HIS A 17 -5.30 53.94 0.73
CA HIS A 17 -6.61 53.38 0.39
C HIS A 17 -6.53 52.65 -0.95
N VAL A 18 -6.85 51.36 -0.95
CA VAL A 18 -6.95 50.55 -2.18
C VAL A 18 -8.41 50.25 -2.43
N HIS A 19 -8.91 50.69 -3.59
CA HIS A 19 -10.26 50.38 -4.04
C HIS A 19 -10.23 49.77 -5.44
N VAL A 20 -10.77 48.55 -5.55
CA VAL A 20 -10.84 47.77 -6.79
C VAL A 20 -12.29 47.34 -7.01
N LYS A 21 -12.79 47.52 -8.24
CA LYS A 21 -14.16 47.21 -8.59
C LYS A 21 -14.22 46.66 -10.01
N GLU A 22 -14.12 45.34 -10.15
CA GLU A 22 -13.97 44.68 -11.45
C GLU A 22 -15.05 43.60 -11.68
N TRP A 23 -15.49 43.45 -12.92
CA TRP A 23 -16.42 42.39 -13.30
C TRP A 23 -15.67 41.13 -13.72
N LEU A 24 -15.88 40.04 -12.99
CA LEU A 24 -15.30 38.73 -13.30
C LEU A 24 -16.31 37.84 -14.02
N GLU A 25 -15.87 37.18 -15.09
CA GLU A 25 -16.67 36.23 -15.87
C GLU A 25 -16.45 34.79 -15.39
N PHE A 26 -17.55 34.08 -15.14
CA PHE A 26 -17.57 32.67 -14.78
C PHE A 26 -18.24 31.78 -15.87
N PRO A 27 -17.70 30.57 -16.12
CA PRO A 27 -16.51 29.98 -15.49
C PRO A 27 -15.21 30.68 -15.92
N MET A 28 -14.30 30.88 -14.96
CA MET A 28 -13.06 31.62 -15.17
C MET A 28 -12.14 30.90 -16.16
N ARG A 29 -11.60 31.66 -17.13
CA ARG A 29 -10.63 31.14 -18.12
C ARG A 29 -9.18 31.25 -17.69
N LEU A 30 -8.89 32.12 -16.72
CA LEU A 30 -7.56 32.44 -16.20
C LEU A 30 -7.34 31.71 -14.88
N THR A 31 -6.08 31.45 -14.55
CA THR A 31 -5.74 30.98 -13.19
C THR A 31 -5.90 32.12 -12.17
N ILE A 32 -6.11 31.77 -10.90
CA ILE A 32 -6.30 32.75 -9.82
C ILE A 32 -5.10 33.71 -9.75
N SER A 33 -3.87 33.21 -9.93
CA SER A 33 -2.67 34.06 -9.87
C SER A 33 -2.51 34.99 -11.08
N GLU A 34 -2.92 34.55 -12.28
CA GLU A 34 -2.95 35.41 -13.47
C GLU A 34 -3.98 36.53 -13.30
N CYS A 35 -5.17 36.19 -12.80
CA CYS A 35 -6.23 37.16 -12.52
C CYS A 35 -5.77 38.18 -11.45
N ALA A 36 -5.17 37.69 -10.36
CA ALA A 36 -4.61 38.54 -9.31
C ALA A 36 -3.52 39.47 -9.85
N SER A 37 -2.61 38.96 -10.70
CA SER A 37 -1.53 39.77 -11.28
C SER A 37 -2.06 40.82 -12.26
N GLN A 38 -3.07 40.47 -13.09
CA GLN A 38 -3.72 41.44 -13.97
C GLN A 38 -4.40 42.55 -13.18
N LEU A 39 -5.15 42.21 -12.14
CA LEU A 39 -5.82 43.19 -11.29
C LEU A 39 -4.82 44.03 -10.49
N ALA A 40 -3.78 43.41 -9.93
CA ALA A 40 -2.73 44.12 -9.20
C ALA A 40 -2.02 45.15 -10.09
N SER A 41 -1.75 44.79 -11.35
CA SER A 41 -1.11 45.69 -12.30
C SER A 41 -2.07 46.73 -12.89
N ALA A 42 -3.37 46.45 -13.00
CA ALA A 42 -4.37 47.38 -13.53
C ALA A 42 -4.77 48.46 -12.52
N TYR A 43 -4.74 48.14 -11.22
CA TYR A 43 -5.15 49.02 -10.13
C TYR A 43 -3.98 49.56 -9.30
N ASP A 44 -2.73 49.35 -9.75
CA ASP A 44 -1.49 49.74 -9.05
C ASP A 44 -1.52 49.38 -7.56
N ILE A 45 -1.83 48.12 -7.26
CA ILE A 45 -1.97 47.65 -5.88
C ILE A 45 -0.58 47.61 -5.21
N PRO A 46 -0.36 48.35 -4.11
CA PRO A 46 0.94 48.37 -3.44
C PRO A 46 1.24 47.04 -2.75
N ASP A 47 2.53 46.70 -2.64
CA ASP A 47 3.02 45.42 -2.08
C ASP A 47 2.44 45.11 -0.69
N VAL A 48 2.23 46.15 0.13
CA VAL A 48 1.66 46.06 1.48
C VAL A 48 0.23 45.49 1.47
N ALA A 49 -0.53 45.79 0.42
CA ALA A 49 -1.90 45.32 0.22
C ALA A 49 -2.01 44.03 -0.59
N SER A 50 -0.95 43.66 -1.35
CA SER A 50 -0.98 42.56 -2.32
C SER A 50 -1.42 41.22 -1.72
N LYS A 51 -0.96 40.92 -0.50
CA LYS A 51 -1.23 39.64 0.17
C LYS A 51 -2.69 39.52 0.61
N VAL A 52 -3.22 40.60 1.19
CA VAL A 52 -4.64 40.67 1.63
C VAL A 52 -5.58 40.68 0.43
N PHE A 53 -5.21 41.42 -0.61
CA PHE A 53 -5.93 41.44 -1.88
C PHE A 53 -6.01 40.04 -2.50
N TYR A 54 -4.88 39.31 -2.54
CA TYR A 54 -4.83 37.96 -3.10
C TYR A 54 -5.72 36.98 -2.34
N GLU A 55 -5.69 36.98 -1.00
CA GLU A 55 -6.56 36.13 -0.18
C GLU A 55 -8.04 36.42 -0.45
N LYS A 56 -8.46 37.69 -0.38
CA LYS A 56 -9.84 38.10 -0.66
C LYS A 56 -10.32 37.73 -2.06
N LEU A 57 -9.46 37.92 -3.07
CA LEU A 57 -9.77 37.56 -4.45
C LEU A 57 -9.87 36.04 -4.62
N SER A 58 -8.96 35.29 -4.00
CA SER A 58 -8.96 33.83 -4.03
C SER A 58 -10.21 33.24 -3.39
N ASP A 59 -10.62 33.77 -2.23
CA ASP A 59 -11.84 33.34 -1.54
C ASP A 59 -13.08 33.63 -2.38
N PHE A 60 -13.18 34.83 -2.95
CA PHE A 60 -14.30 35.22 -3.80
C PHE A 60 -14.41 34.34 -5.06
N ILE A 61 -13.29 34.11 -5.75
CA ILE A 61 -13.27 33.24 -6.94
C ILE A 61 -13.65 31.81 -6.55
N SER A 62 -13.16 31.29 -5.44
CA SER A 62 -13.46 29.93 -4.98
C SER A 62 -14.94 29.76 -4.64
N GLU A 63 -15.54 30.74 -3.95
CA GLU A 63 -16.95 30.75 -3.61
C GLU A 63 -17.84 30.82 -4.86
N GLU A 64 -17.57 31.75 -5.77
CA GLU A 64 -18.39 31.87 -6.99
C GLU A 64 -18.19 30.72 -7.97
N THR A 65 -16.99 30.13 -8.04
CA THR A 65 -16.78 28.90 -8.82
C THR A 65 -17.61 27.75 -8.25
N THR A 66 -17.72 27.65 -6.93
CA THR A 66 -18.55 26.64 -6.25
C THR A 66 -20.04 26.88 -6.50
N ASN A 67 -20.48 28.13 -6.49
CA ASN A 67 -21.87 28.50 -6.78
C ASN A 67 -22.24 28.25 -8.25
N ASP A 68 -21.40 28.64 -9.20
CA ASP A 68 -21.63 28.36 -10.63
C ASP A 68 -21.70 26.85 -10.89
N PHE A 69 -20.83 26.07 -10.22
CA PHE A 69 -20.89 24.61 -10.28
C PHE A 69 -22.18 24.04 -9.70
N LYS A 70 -22.63 24.53 -8.53
CA LYS A 70 -23.92 24.14 -7.92
C LYS A 70 -25.10 24.48 -8.82
N ASP A 71 -25.13 25.67 -9.40
CA ASP A 71 -26.20 26.12 -10.31
C ASP A 71 -26.25 25.26 -11.58
N HIS A 72 -25.09 24.94 -12.15
CA HIS A 72 -24.99 24.06 -13.30
C HIS A 72 -25.50 22.65 -12.96
N TYR A 73 -25.11 22.12 -11.80
CA TYR A 73 -25.53 20.81 -11.33
C TYR A 73 -27.04 20.76 -11.02
N LEU A 74 -27.58 21.80 -10.37
CA LEU A 74 -29.01 21.92 -10.09
C LEU A 74 -29.84 22.00 -11.37
N LYS A 75 -29.38 22.73 -12.40
CA LYS A 75 -30.02 22.73 -13.72
C LYS A 75 -30.00 21.35 -14.36
N LEU A 76 -28.87 20.64 -14.31
CA LEU A 76 -28.76 19.27 -14.81
C LEU A 76 -29.70 18.30 -14.09
N VAL A 77 -29.75 18.37 -12.76
CA VAL A 77 -30.64 17.53 -11.94
C VAL A 77 -32.11 17.85 -12.18
N ASN A 78 -32.47 19.12 -12.34
CA ASN A 78 -33.85 19.52 -12.65
C ASN A 78 -34.26 19.07 -14.06
N ASN A 79 -33.38 19.17 -15.05
CA ASN A 79 -33.62 18.64 -16.39
C ASN A 79 -33.79 17.11 -16.38
N LEU A 80 -33.02 16.40 -15.56
CA LEU A 80 -33.15 14.95 -15.34
C LEU A 80 -34.47 14.57 -14.66
N LYS A 81 -34.97 15.39 -13.73
CA LYS A 81 -36.26 15.16 -13.06
C LYS A 81 -37.46 15.41 -13.96
N SER A 82 -37.37 16.34 -14.90
CA SER A 82 -38.48 16.69 -15.80
C SER A 82 -38.67 15.73 -16.98
N ASP A 83 -37.66 14.91 -17.31
CA ASP A 83 -37.71 14.07 -18.51
C ASP A 83 -37.04 12.70 -18.29
N VAL A 84 -37.78 11.79 -17.64
CA VAL A 84 -37.35 10.40 -17.33
C VAL A 84 -37.04 9.60 -18.60
N SER A 85 -37.59 10.01 -19.74
CA SER A 85 -37.41 9.42 -21.07
C SER A 85 -36.01 9.62 -21.67
N ASN A 86 -35.20 10.53 -21.12
CA ASN A 86 -33.91 10.91 -21.70
C ASN A 86 -32.70 10.21 -21.07
N ILE A 87 -32.85 9.32 -20.08
CA ILE A 87 -31.71 8.63 -19.45
C ILE A 87 -30.92 7.78 -20.44
N GLU A 88 -31.59 7.03 -21.35
CA GLU A 88 -30.89 6.25 -22.39
C GLU A 88 -30.21 7.14 -23.44
N LYS A 89 -30.81 8.29 -23.78
CA LYS A 89 -30.16 9.29 -24.63
C LYS A 89 -28.98 9.95 -23.93
N PHE A 90 -29.06 10.17 -22.62
CA PHE A 90 -27.99 10.75 -21.83
C PHE A 90 -26.84 9.77 -21.65
N CYS A 91 -27.11 8.49 -21.39
CA CYS A 91 -26.11 7.43 -21.39
C CYS A 91 -25.45 7.29 -22.77
N SER A 92 -26.22 7.31 -23.87
CA SER A 92 -25.64 7.26 -25.21
C SER A 92 -24.89 8.54 -25.62
N VAL A 93 -25.26 9.72 -25.10
CA VAL A 93 -24.47 10.96 -25.24
C VAL A 93 -23.21 10.93 -24.37
N PHE A 94 -23.27 10.34 -23.17
CA PHE A 94 -22.09 10.14 -22.33
C PHE A 94 -21.13 9.11 -22.94
N ASP A 95 -21.65 7.98 -23.42
CA ASP A 95 -20.89 6.92 -24.10
C ASP A 95 -20.32 7.41 -25.44
N SER A 96 -21.10 8.18 -26.22
CA SER A 96 -20.61 8.81 -27.45
C SER A 96 -19.69 9.99 -27.19
N SER A 97 -19.81 10.72 -26.07
CA SER A 97 -18.81 11.70 -25.65
C SER A 97 -17.54 11.02 -25.17
N SER A 98 -17.63 9.86 -24.53
CA SER A 98 -16.48 9.05 -24.10
C SER A 98 -15.76 8.43 -25.30
N HIS A 99 -16.50 8.03 -26.34
CA HIS A 99 -15.94 7.56 -27.61
C HIS A 99 -15.48 8.69 -28.54
N ASN A 100 -16.14 9.85 -28.60
CA ASN A 100 -15.72 10.98 -29.47
C ASN A 100 -14.66 11.89 -28.80
N ASN A 101 -14.54 11.90 -27.47
CA ASN A 101 -13.44 12.55 -26.76
C ASN A 101 -12.12 11.81 -26.92
N SER A 102 -12.12 10.57 -27.42
CA SER A 102 -10.89 9.88 -27.81
C SER A 102 -10.21 10.49 -29.05
N THR A 103 -10.90 11.36 -29.81
CA THR A 103 -10.32 12.00 -31.01
C THR A 103 -10.33 13.54 -31.01
N SER A 104 -11.12 14.22 -30.15
CA SER A 104 -11.23 15.70 -30.21
C SER A 104 -11.19 16.45 -28.87
N SER A 105 -11.24 15.76 -27.72
CA SER A 105 -10.81 16.39 -26.47
C SER A 105 -9.30 16.22 -26.36
N LYS A 106 -8.55 17.31 -26.11
CA LYS A 106 -7.16 17.16 -25.67
C LYS A 106 -7.21 16.18 -24.49
N PRO A 107 -6.61 14.98 -24.57
CA PRO A 107 -6.61 14.08 -23.43
C PRO A 107 -6.05 14.89 -22.27
N SER A 108 -6.74 14.92 -21.14
CA SER A 108 -6.11 15.33 -19.89
C SER A 108 -4.75 14.67 -19.90
N LYS A 109 -3.65 15.46 -19.95
CA LYS A 109 -2.30 14.93 -20.17
C LYS A 109 -2.15 13.74 -19.23
N LEU A 110 -2.18 12.52 -19.79
CA LEU A 110 -2.14 11.30 -18.98
C LEU A 110 -0.91 11.44 -18.10
N ASN A 111 -1.08 11.20 -16.80
CA ASN A 111 0.02 11.30 -15.88
C ASN A 111 1.12 10.33 -16.36
N ASP A 112 2.40 10.70 -16.22
CA ASP A 112 3.53 9.88 -16.66
C ASP A 112 3.46 8.45 -16.09
N GLN A 113 2.86 8.31 -14.90
CA GLN A 113 2.59 7.02 -14.29
C GLN A 113 1.49 6.20 -14.99
N GLU A 114 0.42 6.85 -15.48
CA GLU A 114 -0.65 6.19 -16.25
C GLU A 114 -0.16 5.76 -17.64
N ILE A 115 0.71 6.56 -18.25
CA ILE A 115 1.35 6.22 -19.52
C ILE A 115 2.22 4.97 -19.35
N PHE A 116 2.97 4.90 -18.25
CA PHE A 116 3.81 3.75 -17.90
C PHE A 116 2.98 2.51 -17.55
N SER A 117 1.93 2.62 -16.72
CA SER A 117 1.10 1.48 -16.35
C SER A 117 0.41 0.85 -17.56
N HIS A 118 -0.09 1.66 -18.49
CA HIS A 118 -0.65 1.16 -19.75
C HIS A 118 0.42 0.50 -20.63
N ALA A 119 1.62 1.07 -20.72
CA ALA A 119 2.74 0.47 -21.46
C ALA A 119 3.13 -0.89 -20.89
N PHE A 120 3.19 -0.99 -19.56
CA PHE A 120 3.49 -2.22 -18.86
C PHE A 120 2.41 -3.28 -19.07
N SER A 121 1.14 -2.91 -18.95
CA SER A 121 0.01 -3.82 -19.19
C SER A 121 0.04 -4.40 -20.61
N GLN A 122 0.29 -3.56 -21.62
CA GLN A 122 0.46 -4.05 -23.00
C GLN A 122 1.65 -5.00 -23.16
N MET A 123 2.76 -4.70 -22.50
CA MET A 123 3.97 -5.54 -22.53
C MET A 123 3.75 -6.89 -21.85
N ILE A 124 3.13 -6.93 -20.68
CA ILE A 124 2.94 -8.17 -19.92
C ILE A 124 1.93 -9.12 -20.61
N HIS A 125 1.01 -8.59 -21.40
CA HIS A 125 0.10 -9.39 -22.24
C HIS A 125 0.73 -9.82 -23.58
N SER A 126 2.00 -9.47 -23.82
CA SER A 126 2.75 -9.84 -25.01
C SER A 126 3.75 -10.97 -24.73
N PRO A 127 4.38 -11.55 -25.77
CA PRO A 127 5.46 -12.50 -25.59
C PRO A 127 6.71 -11.91 -24.89
N ALA A 128 6.85 -10.58 -24.81
CA ALA A 128 7.96 -9.92 -24.09
C ALA A 128 7.86 -10.06 -22.57
N SER A 129 6.74 -10.58 -22.05
CA SER A 129 6.54 -10.85 -20.63
C SER A 129 7.62 -11.78 -20.06
N GLN A 130 8.03 -12.81 -20.80
CA GLN A 130 9.09 -13.74 -20.36
C GLN A 130 10.42 -13.01 -20.14
N ASP A 131 10.76 -12.07 -21.02
CA ASP A 131 11.98 -11.26 -20.90
C ASP A 131 11.91 -10.34 -19.68
N PHE A 132 10.74 -9.76 -19.40
CA PHE A 132 10.51 -9.00 -18.18
C PHE A 132 10.70 -9.85 -16.93
N ILE A 133 10.09 -11.04 -16.85
CA ILE A 133 10.22 -11.91 -15.67
C ILE A 133 11.68 -12.35 -15.48
N HIS A 134 12.40 -12.62 -16.56
CA HIS A 134 13.82 -12.93 -16.49
C HIS A 134 14.66 -11.73 -16.00
N LEU A 135 14.35 -10.51 -16.48
CA LEU A 135 15.00 -9.30 -16.00
C LEU A 135 14.74 -9.07 -14.51
N GLU A 136 13.50 -9.25 -14.07
CA GLU A 136 13.09 -9.16 -12.67
C GLU A 136 13.84 -10.18 -11.80
N GLN A 137 14.00 -11.42 -12.30
CA GLN A 137 14.80 -12.45 -11.63
C GLN A 137 16.24 -12.00 -11.40
N LEU A 138 16.87 -11.45 -12.44
CA LEU A 138 18.25 -10.98 -12.37
C LEU A 138 18.40 -9.85 -11.35
N PHE A 139 17.46 -8.89 -11.34
CA PHE A 139 17.46 -7.80 -10.36
C PHE A 139 17.34 -8.32 -8.92
N ALA A 140 16.48 -9.30 -8.70
CA ALA A 140 16.30 -9.88 -7.38
C ALA A 140 17.52 -10.68 -6.92
N LEU A 141 18.19 -11.41 -7.83
CA LEU A 141 19.46 -12.09 -7.55
C LEU A 141 20.58 -11.13 -7.17
N GLU A 142 20.72 -10.02 -7.90
CA GLU A 142 21.77 -9.04 -7.64
C GLU A 142 21.57 -8.33 -6.30
N VAL A 143 20.33 -7.91 -6.00
CA VAL A 143 19.98 -7.35 -4.68
C VAL A 143 20.18 -8.37 -3.58
N GLY A 144 19.74 -9.62 -3.77
CA GLY A 144 19.91 -10.70 -2.82
C GLY A 144 21.38 -10.94 -2.46
N HIS A 145 22.27 -10.94 -3.46
CA HIS A 145 23.71 -11.10 -3.24
C HIS A 145 24.32 -9.90 -2.47
N LYS A 146 23.93 -8.66 -2.80
CA LYS A 146 24.37 -7.47 -2.06
C LYS A 146 23.92 -7.50 -0.59
N LEU A 147 22.67 -7.90 -0.35
CA LEU A 147 22.13 -8.05 1.00
C LEU A 147 22.83 -9.14 1.78
N GLN A 148 23.10 -10.28 1.15
CA GLN A 148 23.87 -11.36 1.78
C GLN A 148 25.25 -10.85 2.19
N ARG A 149 25.97 -10.17 1.30
CA ARG A 149 27.30 -9.64 1.59
C ARG A 149 27.29 -8.57 2.68
N ARG A 150 26.27 -7.70 2.72
CA ARG A 150 26.01 -6.78 3.85
C ARG A 150 25.89 -7.57 5.16
N ASN A 151 25.01 -8.57 5.19
CA ASN A 151 24.73 -9.35 6.38
C ASN A 151 25.95 -10.16 6.86
N GLU A 152 26.75 -10.70 5.94
CA GLU A 152 28.03 -11.36 6.25
C GLU A 152 29.04 -10.37 6.85
N THR A 153 29.21 -9.20 6.23
CA THR A 153 30.11 -8.15 6.74
C THR A 153 29.71 -7.69 8.15
N LEU A 154 28.41 -7.50 8.39
CA LEU A 154 27.89 -7.11 9.72
C LEU A 154 28.13 -8.23 10.73
N LYS A 155 27.88 -9.50 10.38
CA LYS A 155 28.16 -10.63 11.28
C LYS A 155 29.64 -10.75 11.64
N GLU A 156 30.54 -10.57 10.67
CA GLU A 156 31.99 -10.59 10.92
C GLU A 156 32.41 -9.48 11.87
N MET A 157 31.83 -8.29 11.73
CA MET A 157 32.11 -7.16 12.60
C MET A 157 31.52 -7.37 14.01
N ASP A 158 30.29 -7.87 14.12
CA ASP A 158 29.65 -8.23 15.39
C ASP A 158 30.52 -9.28 16.14
N GLN A 159 31.04 -10.29 15.43
CA GLN A 159 31.91 -11.31 16.01
C GLN A 159 33.27 -10.74 16.45
N LYS A 160 33.91 -9.90 15.63
CA LYS A 160 35.18 -9.24 16.01
C LYS A 160 35.04 -8.41 17.27
N HIS A 161 33.93 -7.67 17.41
CA HIS A 161 33.65 -6.88 18.61
C HIS A 161 33.47 -7.78 19.85
N ILE A 162 32.76 -8.91 19.72
CA ILE A 162 32.63 -9.89 20.82
C ILE A 162 34.01 -10.41 21.23
N ASP A 163 34.84 -10.85 20.27
CA ASP A 163 36.17 -11.40 20.53
C ASP A 163 37.12 -10.38 21.18
N GLU A 164 37.10 -9.12 20.73
CA GLU A 164 37.93 -8.05 21.28
C GLU A 164 37.47 -7.60 22.67
N THR A 165 36.15 -7.56 22.91
CA THR A 165 35.59 -7.31 24.23
C THR A 165 36.01 -8.42 25.20
N GLU A 166 35.92 -9.69 24.79
CA GLU A 166 36.31 -10.83 25.62
C GLU A 166 37.80 -10.79 25.95
N ARG A 167 38.67 -10.53 24.95
CA ARG A 167 40.12 -10.37 25.18
C ARG A 167 40.45 -9.23 26.15
N SER A 168 39.67 -8.15 26.11
CA SER A 168 39.88 -7.00 27.00
C SER A 168 39.46 -7.31 28.44
N ILE A 169 38.37 -8.08 28.63
CA ILE A 169 37.92 -8.57 29.94
C ILE A 169 38.93 -9.54 30.56
N GLN A 170 39.57 -10.39 29.75
CA GLN A 170 40.57 -11.35 30.23
C GLN A 170 41.85 -10.69 30.75
N LYS A 171 42.20 -9.50 30.26
CA LYS A 171 43.34 -8.71 30.76
C LYS A 171 42.98 -8.08 32.10
N ARG A 172 43.35 -8.73 33.23
CA ARG A 172 43.19 -8.14 34.57
C ARG A 172 43.99 -6.84 34.72
N GLY A 173 43.33 -5.70 34.65
CA GLY A 173 43.86 -4.35 34.91
C GLY A 173 42.78 -3.41 35.46
N SER A 174 43.16 -2.24 36.00
CA SER A 174 42.18 -1.25 36.50
C SER A 174 41.47 -0.48 35.38
N GLU A 175 42.03 -0.46 34.17
CA GLU A 175 41.54 0.30 33.01
C GLU A 175 40.50 -0.47 32.16
N ILE A 176 40.11 -1.67 32.58
CA ILE A 176 39.15 -2.52 31.82
C ILE A 176 37.85 -1.77 31.50
N PRO A 177 37.18 -1.07 32.44
CA PRO A 177 35.89 -0.43 32.14
C PRO A 177 36.02 0.65 31.06
N GLU A 178 37.04 1.50 31.15
CA GLU A 178 37.28 2.59 30.19
C GLU A 178 37.61 2.03 28.80
N THR A 179 38.41 0.97 28.74
CA THR A 179 38.76 0.31 27.48
C THR A 179 37.53 -0.32 26.81
N ILE A 180 36.64 -0.96 27.59
CA ILE A 180 35.41 -1.55 27.05
C ILE A 180 34.46 -0.46 26.56
N THR A 181 34.33 0.66 27.28
CA THR A 181 33.49 1.78 26.83
C THR A 181 33.98 2.36 25.51
N GLN A 182 35.28 2.60 25.37
CA GLN A 182 35.85 3.07 24.10
C GLN A 182 35.64 2.07 22.96
N LEU A 183 35.83 0.78 23.22
CA LEU A 183 35.63 -0.26 22.21
C LEU A 183 34.16 -0.35 21.76
N GLN A 184 33.22 -0.14 22.69
CA GLN A 184 31.79 -0.06 22.36
C GLN A 184 31.48 1.17 21.50
N GLU A 185 32.00 2.35 21.86
CA GLU A 185 31.82 3.58 21.09
C GLU A 185 32.35 3.44 19.66
N ASP A 186 33.59 2.94 19.51
CA ASP A 186 34.22 2.70 18.21
C ASP A 186 33.42 1.69 17.38
N TYR A 187 32.90 0.63 18.00
CA TYR A 187 32.07 -0.34 17.32
C TYR A 187 30.75 0.25 16.82
N TYR A 188 30.05 1.04 17.64
CA TYR A 188 28.79 1.67 17.20
C TYR A 188 29.02 2.62 16.03
N LEU A 189 30.06 3.45 16.08
CA LEU A 189 30.40 4.38 15.00
C LEU A 189 30.76 3.63 13.71
N ASN A 190 31.63 2.61 13.80
CA ASN A 190 32.02 1.82 12.64
C ASN A 190 30.84 1.05 12.04
N ARG A 191 29.96 0.50 12.90
CA ARG A 191 28.75 -0.19 12.49
C ARG A 191 27.81 0.73 11.73
N GLU A 192 27.58 1.94 12.22
CA GLU A 192 26.71 2.93 11.57
C GLU A 192 27.24 3.31 10.18
N VAL A 193 28.55 3.56 10.05
CA VAL A 193 29.18 3.88 8.76
C VAL A 193 29.05 2.72 7.77
N ILE A 194 29.30 1.49 8.21
CA ILE A 194 29.19 0.30 7.35
C ILE A 194 27.73 0.06 6.92
N VAL A 195 26.77 0.17 7.84
CA VAL A 195 25.34 0.04 7.52
C VAL A 195 24.93 1.11 6.51
N SER A 196 25.26 2.38 6.76
CA SER A 196 24.93 3.49 5.87
C SER A 196 25.54 3.31 4.47
N HIS A 197 26.80 2.86 4.39
CA HIS A 197 27.46 2.57 3.12
C HIS A 197 26.72 1.48 2.33
N TRP A 198 26.37 0.37 2.98
CA TRP A 198 25.64 -0.72 2.33
C TRP A 198 24.23 -0.32 1.93
N ASP A 199 23.51 0.40 2.78
CA ASP A 199 22.15 0.86 2.49
C ASP A 199 22.13 1.84 1.31
N SER A 200 23.12 2.74 1.23
CA SER A 200 23.32 3.62 0.07
C SER A 200 23.58 2.82 -1.21
N CYS A 201 24.49 1.84 -1.15
CA CYS A 201 24.82 0.99 -2.29
C CYS A 201 23.63 0.15 -2.78
N ILE A 202 22.84 -0.41 -1.85
CA ILE A 202 21.64 -1.20 -2.17
C ILE A 202 20.55 -0.30 -2.74
N SER A 203 20.34 0.90 -2.17
CA SER A 203 19.35 1.86 -2.65
C SER A 203 19.69 2.35 -4.06
N ALA A 204 20.97 2.63 -4.34
CA ALA A 204 21.43 3.00 -5.67
C ALA A 204 21.18 1.90 -6.70
N LEU A 205 21.47 0.64 -6.33
CA LEU A 205 21.20 -0.52 -7.17
C LEU A 205 19.69 -0.70 -7.46
N LYS A 206 18.85 -0.62 -6.43
CA LYS A 206 17.38 -0.70 -6.57
C LYS A 206 16.84 0.43 -7.45
N TRP A 207 17.41 1.62 -7.35
CA TRP A 207 17.06 2.74 -8.22
C TRP A 207 17.46 2.48 -9.68
N GLU A 208 18.67 1.97 -9.93
CA GLU A 208 19.12 1.58 -11.28
C GLU A 208 18.18 0.54 -11.91
N HIS A 209 17.78 -0.49 -11.16
CA HIS A 209 16.83 -1.50 -11.60
C HIS A 209 15.47 -0.89 -11.99
N ARG A 210 14.93 0.03 -11.19
CA ARG A 210 13.69 0.76 -11.53
C ARG A 210 13.81 1.55 -12.82
N GLN A 211 14.93 2.25 -13.04
CA GLN A 211 15.16 2.99 -14.28
C GLN A 211 15.34 2.07 -15.49
N ALA A 212 16.04 0.95 -15.31
CA ALA A 212 16.24 -0.05 -16.34
C ALA A 212 14.90 -0.67 -16.78
N LEU A 213 14.03 -1.04 -15.83
CA LEU A 213 12.67 -1.50 -16.14
C LEU A 213 11.88 -0.42 -16.87
N ARG A 214 11.88 0.82 -16.36
CA ARG A 214 11.12 1.92 -16.97
C ARG A 214 11.55 2.11 -18.43
N THR A 215 12.85 2.10 -18.68
CA THR A 215 13.42 2.22 -20.03
C THR A 215 12.99 1.04 -20.91
N PHE A 216 13.09 -0.19 -20.41
CA PHE A 216 12.66 -1.40 -21.13
C PHE A 216 11.19 -1.32 -21.56
N VAL A 217 10.28 -1.04 -20.63
CA VAL A 217 8.83 -0.93 -20.92
C VAL A 217 8.53 0.20 -21.90
N MET A 218 9.13 1.38 -21.72
CA MET A 218 8.82 2.54 -22.57
C MET A 218 9.43 2.42 -23.97
N SER A 219 10.61 1.79 -24.11
CA SER A 219 11.18 1.45 -25.42
C SER A 219 10.32 0.44 -26.17
N TYR A 220 9.78 -0.57 -25.48
CA TYR A 220 8.84 -1.54 -26.03
C TYR A 220 7.60 -0.84 -26.63
N LYS A 221 6.97 0.06 -25.87
CA LYS A 221 5.85 0.89 -26.33
C LYS A 221 6.21 1.76 -27.54
N GLY A 222 7.39 2.38 -27.53
CA GLY A 222 7.86 3.24 -28.61
C GLY A 222 7.93 2.52 -29.95
N HIS A 223 8.44 1.28 -29.97
CA HIS A 223 8.54 0.52 -31.21
C HIS A 223 7.19 -0.06 -31.66
N ILE A 224 6.31 -0.50 -30.75
CA ILE A 224 4.94 -0.87 -31.11
C ILE A 224 4.27 0.29 -31.85
N ASN A 225 4.41 1.51 -31.33
CA ASN A 225 3.82 2.69 -31.93
C ASN A 225 4.49 3.09 -33.27
N SER A 226 5.74 2.69 -33.49
CA SER A 226 6.45 2.96 -34.75
C SER A 226 6.10 1.99 -35.89
N LEU A 227 5.34 0.93 -35.61
CA LEU A 227 5.01 -0.06 -36.62
C LEU A 227 3.74 0.28 -37.42
N PRO A 228 3.70 -0.09 -38.73
CA PRO A 228 2.48 0.01 -39.52
C PRO A 228 1.41 -0.93 -38.96
N THR A 229 0.15 -0.46 -38.90
CA THR A 229 -1.00 -1.11 -38.24
C THR A 229 -1.43 -2.49 -38.79
N ASN A 230 -0.67 -3.13 -39.70
CA ASN A 230 -1.08 -4.32 -40.45
C ASN A 230 -0.11 -5.52 -40.39
N SER A 231 0.83 -5.58 -39.44
CA SER A 231 1.73 -6.75 -39.31
C SER A 231 1.44 -7.56 -38.05
N ASP A 232 1.34 -8.90 -38.21
CA ASP A 232 1.10 -9.86 -37.14
C ASP A 232 2.07 -9.68 -35.95
N HIS A 233 1.51 -9.29 -34.80
CA HIS A 233 2.20 -8.96 -33.56
C HIS A 233 3.05 -10.12 -32.97
N SER A 234 2.85 -11.36 -33.42
CA SER A 234 3.51 -12.56 -32.88
C SER A 234 4.94 -12.80 -33.38
N SER A 235 5.29 -12.30 -34.57
CA SER A 235 6.65 -12.43 -35.13
C SER A 235 7.64 -11.37 -34.60
N LEU A 236 7.10 -10.34 -33.95
CA LEU A 236 7.78 -9.08 -33.65
C LEU A 236 8.74 -9.12 -32.45
N THR A 237 8.37 -9.88 -31.42
CA THR A 237 9.13 -9.93 -30.16
C THR A 237 10.55 -10.42 -30.39
N ARG A 238 10.73 -11.35 -31.34
CA ARG A 238 12.03 -11.97 -31.64
C ARG A 238 13.04 -11.00 -32.28
N THR A 239 12.58 -9.99 -33.01
CA THR A 239 13.43 -9.00 -33.70
C THR A 239 13.88 -7.91 -32.75
N PHE A 240 12.96 -7.43 -31.92
CA PHE A 240 13.22 -6.47 -30.84
C PHE A 240 14.23 -7.00 -29.83
N LEU A 241 14.15 -8.31 -29.55
CA LEU A 241 15.05 -9.01 -28.66
C LEU A 241 16.50 -8.98 -29.15
N LYS A 242 16.77 -8.96 -30.47
CA LYS A 242 18.16 -8.92 -30.96
C LYS A 242 18.86 -7.60 -30.67
N ASP A 243 18.15 -6.47 -30.74
CA ASP A 243 18.76 -5.15 -30.62
C ASP A 243 18.80 -4.59 -29.19
N SER A 244 17.82 -4.91 -28.34
CA SER A 244 17.76 -4.38 -26.96
C SER A 244 18.28 -5.33 -25.89
N SER A 245 18.09 -6.65 -26.02
CA SER A 245 18.59 -7.62 -25.00
C SER A 245 20.12 -7.79 -25.05
N SER A 246 20.74 -7.54 -26.21
CA SER A 246 22.14 -7.89 -26.43
C SER A 246 23.15 -6.97 -25.75
N LYS A 247 22.75 -5.80 -25.27
CA LYS A 247 23.66 -4.86 -24.58
C LYS A 247 23.42 -4.80 -23.06
N THR A 248 22.18 -4.60 -22.61
CA THR A 248 21.87 -4.48 -21.18
C THR A 248 21.81 -5.84 -20.49
N LEU A 249 21.11 -6.81 -21.10
CA LEU A 249 20.91 -8.14 -20.55
C LEU A 249 22.21 -8.97 -20.58
N ASN A 250 22.98 -8.90 -21.68
CA ASN A 250 24.31 -9.53 -21.76
C ASN A 250 25.35 -8.90 -20.82
N SER A 251 25.25 -7.60 -20.51
CA SER A 251 26.10 -6.94 -19.52
C SER A 251 25.81 -7.47 -18.11
N LEU A 252 24.53 -7.64 -17.77
CA LEU A 252 24.09 -8.18 -16.49
C LEU A 252 24.40 -9.69 -16.36
N LEU A 253 24.14 -10.47 -17.42
CA LEU A 253 24.46 -11.91 -17.48
C LEU A 253 25.97 -12.20 -17.38
N LYS A 254 26.84 -11.29 -17.85
CA LYS A 254 28.30 -11.41 -17.70
C LYS A 254 28.80 -11.06 -16.30
N LYS A 255 28.06 -10.26 -15.51
CA LYS A 255 28.40 -9.95 -14.12
C LYS A 255 27.99 -11.07 -13.15
N SER A 256 26.93 -11.81 -13.48
CA SER A 256 26.39 -12.86 -12.61
C SER A 256 27.18 -14.18 -12.59
N SER A 257 28.17 -14.37 -13.47
CA SER A 257 28.98 -15.61 -13.53
C SER A 257 29.97 -15.80 -12.38
N THR A 258 29.88 -15.01 -11.31
CA THR A 258 30.81 -15.02 -10.16
C THR A 258 30.15 -15.45 -8.84
N ILE A 259 28.94 -16.02 -8.90
CA ILE A 259 28.12 -16.30 -7.71
C ILE A 259 28.32 -17.75 -7.28
N ASN A 260 29.01 -17.94 -6.15
CA ASN A 260 29.24 -19.23 -5.52
C ASN A 260 27.94 -19.83 -4.95
N ASN A 261 27.70 -21.09 -5.28
CA ASN A 261 26.54 -21.86 -4.82
C ASN A 261 26.72 -22.42 -3.41
N GLN A 262 25.88 -22.00 -2.47
CA GLN A 262 25.71 -22.73 -1.20
C GLN A 262 24.23 -22.84 -0.77
N ALA A 263 23.89 -24.08 -0.40
CA ALA A 263 22.73 -24.55 0.38
C ALA A 263 21.31 -24.39 -0.23
N ILE A 264 20.92 -25.43 -0.97
CA ILE A 264 19.54 -25.76 -1.35
C ILE A 264 18.85 -26.46 -0.16
N SER A 265 17.72 -25.91 0.30
CA SER A 265 16.62 -26.74 0.76
C SER A 265 15.57 -26.72 -0.35
N LYS A 266 15.13 -27.89 -0.78
CA LYS A 266 13.96 -27.95 -1.64
C LYS A 266 12.78 -27.39 -0.82
N ARG A 267 11.84 -26.69 -1.47
CA ARG A 267 10.44 -26.70 -0.99
C ARG A 267 9.94 -28.13 -1.19
N THR A 268 10.39 -29.02 -0.34
CA THR A 268 9.73 -30.29 -0.07
C THR A 268 9.12 -30.12 1.31
N ASP A 269 7.85 -30.46 1.40
CA ASP A 269 7.11 -30.75 2.62
C ASP A 269 6.21 -29.61 3.11
N HIS A 270 4.90 -29.90 3.01
CA HIS A 270 3.71 -29.12 3.36
C HIS A 270 3.15 -28.21 2.26
N ILE A 271 2.51 -28.85 1.25
CA ILE A 271 1.32 -28.25 0.62
C ILE A 271 0.38 -27.90 1.78
N PRO A 272 0.12 -26.61 2.06
CA PRO A 272 -0.69 -26.24 3.20
C PRO A 272 -2.07 -26.84 3.02
N LEU A 273 -2.54 -27.54 4.04
CA LEU A 273 -3.88 -28.14 4.04
C LEU A 273 -4.89 -27.01 3.84
N SER A 274 -5.49 -26.98 2.66
CA SER A 274 -6.42 -25.94 2.26
C SER A 274 -7.75 -26.54 1.84
N GLU A 275 -8.82 -25.90 2.29
CA GLU A 275 -10.18 -26.28 1.91
C GLU A 275 -10.95 -25.06 1.44
N THR A 276 -11.84 -25.27 0.49
CA THR A 276 -12.56 -24.20 -0.18
C THR A 276 -14.06 -24.38 0.00
N PHE A 277 -14.75 -23.29 0.33
CA PHE A 277 -16.17 -23.21 0.57
C PHE A 277 -16.75 -22.18 -0.40
N THR A 278 -17.87 -22.53 -1.04
CA THR A 278 -18.61 -21.57 -1.86
C THR A 278 -19.75 -21.00 -1.02
N VAL A 279 -19.70 -19.71 -0.77
CA VAL A 279 -20.62 -19.00 0.11
C VAL A 279 -21.48 -18.05 -0.70
N GLN A 280 -22.80 -18.13 -0.53
CA GLN A 280 -23.72 -17.17 -1.11
C GLN A 280 -24.17 -16.14 -0.06
N LEU A 281 -24.05 -14.86 -0.37
CA LEU A 281 -24.42 -13.74 0.48
C LEU A 281 -25.27 -12.71 -0.27
N GLY A 282 -25.90 -11.81 0.49
CA GLY A 282 -26.73 -10.73 -0.01
C GLY A 282 -28.22 -11.07 -0.15
N ARG A 283 -29.01 -10.08 -0.58
CA ARG A 283 -30.45 -10.26 -0.85
C ARG A 283 -30.62 -11.32 -1.95
N GLN A 284 -31.42 -12.35 -1.68
CA GLN A 284 -31.65 -13.50 -2.57
C GLN A 284 -30.39 -14.30 -2.94
N LEU A 285 -29.32 -14.26 -2.13
CA LEU A 285 -28.13 -15.12 -2.31
C LEU A 285 -27.41 -14.96 -3.66
N ARG A 286 -27.52 -13.79 -4.31
CA ARG A 286 -26.97 -13.59 -5.67
C ARG A 286 -25.45 -13.40 -5.71
N THR A 287 -24.81 -13.11 -4.58
CA THR A 287 -23.37 -12.88 -4.54
C THR A 287 -22.63 -14.10 -4.05
N MET A 288 -21.71 -14.61 -4.86
CA MET A 288 -20.88 -15.77 -4.54
C MET A 288 -19.49 -15.34 -4.10
N PHE A 289 -19.05 -15.82 -2.95
CA PHE A 289 -17.67 -15.70 -2.48
C PHE A 289 -17.04 -17.09 -2.38
N ASN A 290 -15.76 -17.16 -2.71
CA ASN A 290 -14.93 -18.33 -2.51
C ASN A 290 -14.14 -18.15 -1.21
N PHE A 291 -14.56 -18.85 -0.16
CA PHE A 291 -13.83 -18.84 1.11
C PHE A 291 -12.82 -19.97 1.12
N ARG A 292 -11.58 -19.70 1.49
CA ARG A 292 -10.55 -20.72 1.63
C ARG A 292 -10.04 -20.75 3.05
N LEU A 293 -10.06 -21.89 3.70
CA LEU A 293 -9.39 -22.11 4.99
C LEU A 293 -8.03 -22.75 4.72
N ILE A 294 -6.95 -22.12 5.16
CA ILE A 294 -5.58 -22.58 4.93
C ILE A 294 -4.90 -22.75 6.30
N ARG A 295 -4.37 -23.94 6.59
CA ARG A 295 -3.49 -24.14 7.75
C ARG A 295 -2.10 -23.60 7.42
N LEU A 296 -1.88 -22.33 7.75
CA LEU A 296 -0.62 -21.63 7.56
C LEU A 296 -0.62 -20.34 8.39
N ASP A 297 0.48 -20.07 9.08
CA ASP A 297 0.65 -18.81 9.80
C ASP A 297 0.85 -17.63 8.82
N PRO A 298 0.32 -16.42 9.09
CA PRO A 298 0.59 -15.24 8.28
C PRO A 298 2.08 -14.95 8.07
N SER A 299 2.94 -15.28 9.04
CA SER A 299 4.40 -15.16 8.92
C SER A 299 5.01 -16.14 7.92
N GLU A 300 4.47 -17.35 7.80
CA GLU A 300 4.88 -18.36 6.82
C GLU A 300 4.26 -18.10 5.44
N PHE A 301 3.14 -17.39 5.39
CA PHE A 301 2.49 -16.97 4.14
C PHE A 301 3.33 -15.96 3.38
N ILE A 302 4.00 -15.04 4.06
CA ILE A 302 4.95 -14.12 3.41
C ILE A 302 6.22 -14.91 3.09
N THR A 303 6.44 -15.17 1.80
CA THR A 303 7.63 -15.93 1.42
C THR A 303 8.81 -14.99 1.31
N THR A 304 9.77 -15.23 2.19
CA THR A 304 11.13 -14.75 2.04
C THR A 304 11.73 -15.49 0.86
N THR A 305 11.52 -14.99 -0.36
CA THR A 305 11.98 -15.61 -1.60
C THR A 305 13.51 -15.63 -1.60
N ARG A 306 14.10 -16.64 -0.96
CA ARG A 306 15.53 -16.92 -1.09
C ARG A 306 15.72 -17.45 -2.48
N PHE A 307 16.10 -16.56 -3.39
CA PHE A 307 16.56 -16.92 -4.72
C PHE A 307 17.73 -17.90 -4.57
N ARG A 308 17.43 -19.17 -4.79
CA ARG A 308 18.42 -20.24 -4.83
C ARG A 308 18.68 -20.51 -6.30
N LEU A 309 19.77 -19.95 -6.82
CA LEU A 309 20.35 -20.46 -8.05
C LEU A 309 20.81 -21.89 -7.78
N GLN A 310 20.08 -22.87 -8.32
CA GLN A 310 20.70 -24.15 -8.63
C GLN A 310 21.51 -23.94 -9.90
N GLU A 311 22.79 -24.32 -9.90
CA GLU A 311 23.62 -24.26 -11.11
C GLU A 311 23.09 -25.10 -12.28
N ASN A 312 22.07 -25.95 -12.10
CA ASN A 312 21.68 -26.93 -13.12
C ASN A 312 20.16 -27.06 -13.41
N HIS A 313 19.31 -26.18 -12.88
CA HIS A 313 17.91 -26.11 -13.34
C HIS A 313 17.56 -24.67 -13.71
N LEU A 314 17.69 -24.40 -15.01
CA LEU A 314 16.92 -23.38 -15.72
C LEU A 314 15.49 -23.37 -15.15
N LEU A 315 15.06 -22.20 -14.67
CA LEU A 315 13.68 -21.83 -14.34
C LEU A 315 12.80 -23.01 -13.87
N ASN A 316 12.58 -23.14 -12.56
CA ASN A 316 11.40 -23.91 -12.13
C ASN A 316 10.18 -23.25 -12.80
N ASP A 317 9.50 -23.96 -13.69
CA ASP A 317 8.34 -23.45 -14.45
C ASP A 317 7.29 -22.85 -13.51
N ASP A 318 7.14 -23.42 -12.32
CA ASP A 318 6.28 -22.90 -11.25
C ASP A 318 6.65 -21.47 -10.84
N TRP A 319 7.94 -21.15 -10.67
CA TRP A 319 8.38 -19.81 -10.28
C TRP A 319 8.08 -18.78 -11.37
N LEU A 320 8.34 -19.16 -12.64
CA LEU A 320 8.01 -18.31 -13.78
C LEU A 320 6.51 -18.02 -13.81
N ALA A 321 5.68 -19.05 -13.60
CA ALA A 321 4.23 -18.91 -13.56
C ALA A 321 3.74 -18.01 -12.41
N GLU A 322 4.26 -18.20 -11.19
CA GLU A 322 3.94 -17.38 -10.02
C GLU A 322 4.26 -15.90 -10.25
N ARG A 323 5.47 -15.59 -10.74
CA ARG A 323 5.88 -14.20 -11.05
C ARG A 323 5.06 -13.61 -12.19
N MET A 324 4.80 -14.39 -13.24
CA MET A 324 3.99 -13.93 -14.35
C MET A 324 2.56 -13.61 -13.90
N ASN A 325 1.96 -14.46 -13.08
CA ASN A 325 0.64 -14.22 -12.50
C ASN A 325 0.63 -12.94 -11.63
N ASN A 326 1.63 -12.74 -10.79
CA ASN A 326 1.75 -11.51 -10.01
C ASN A 326 1.92 -10.26 -10.89
N ALA A 327 2.76 -10.32 -11.92
CA ALA A 327 2.99 -9.23 -12.85
C ALA A 327 1.72 -8.84 -13.64
N LEU A 328 0.88 -9.84 -13.98
CA LEU A 328 -0.42 -9.60 -14.59
C LEU A 328 -1.40 -8.86 -13.65
N ASN A 329 -1.16 -8.89 -12.33
CA ASN A 329 -2.05 -8.28 -11.34
C ASN A 329 -1.73 -6.81 -11.02
N VAL A 330 -0.47 -6.38 -11.07
CA VAL A 330 0.00 -5.07 -10.54
C VAL A 330 -0.75 -3.84 -11.11
N TYR A 331 -1.29 -3.93 -12.33
CA TYR A 331 -2.14 -2.89 -12.94
C TYR A 331 -3.47 -3.43 -13.48
N SER A 332 -3.94 -4.56 -12.96
CA SER A 332 -5.25 -5.10 -13.30
C SER A 332 -6.26 -4.83 -12.19
N ASN A 333 -7.50 -5.27 -12.42
CA ASN A 333 -8.60 -5.27 -11.44
C ASN A 333 -8.69 -6.59 -10.65
N ASN A 334 -7.58 -7.34 -10.57
CA ASN A 334 -7.49 -8.59 -9.81
C ASN A 334 -6.34 -8.51 -8.80
N LEU A 335 -6.44 -7.56 -7.86
CA LEU A 335 -5.42 -7.39 -6.83
C LEU A 335 -5.63 -8.36 -5.66
N ASN A 336 -4.52 -8.71 -5.01
CA ASN A 336 -4.49 -9.55 -3.83
C ASN A 336 -4.05 -8.75 -2.59
N GLY A 337 -4.82 -8.87 -1.51
CA GLY A 337 -4.57 -8.23 -0.23
C GLY A 337 -4.19 -9.25 0.86
N LEU A 338 -3.28 -8.87 1.75
CA LEU A 338 -2.93 -9.62 2.95
C LEU A 338 -3.14 -8.75 4.19
N MET A 339 -3.86 -9.24 5.18
CA MET A 339 -4.00 -8.63 6.50
C MET A 339 -2.98 -9.25 7.46
N ILE A 340 -2.23 -8.40 8.16
CA ILE A 340 -1.33 -8.79 9.25
C ILE A 340 -1.62 -7.94 10.49
N LEU A 341 -1.28 -8.49 11.64
CA LEU A 341 -1.44 -7.81 12.93
C LEU A 341 -0.11 -7.26 13.39
N VAL A 342 -0.13 -6.02 13.87
CA VAL A 342 1.08 -5.25 14.15
C VAL A 342 0.98 -4.45 15.44
N ASP A 343 2.13 -4.18 16.04
CA ASP A 343 2.20 -3.23 17.15
C ASP A 343 2.05 -1.76 16.68
N LYS A 344 1.84 -0.86 17.63
CA LYS A 344 1.72 0.59 17.43
C LYS A 344 2.98 1.29 16.93
N ARG A 345 4.16 0.67 17.02
CA ARG A 345 5.43 1.30 16.64
C ARG A 345 5.66 1.08 15.16
N ILE A 346 5.41 2.10 14.33
CA ILE A 346 5.51 1.98 12.86
C ILE A 346 6.90 1.45 12.43
N ASN A 347 7.97 1.95 13.04
CA ASN A 347 9.36 1.59 12.71
C ASN A 347 9.93 0.43 13.56
N SER A 348 9.08 -0.34 14.26
CA SER A 348 9.56 -1.56 14.92
C SER A 348 9.68 -2.70 13.90
N PHE A 349 10.88 -3.25 13.76
CA PHE A 349 11.11 -4.46 12.98
C PHE A 349 11.14 -5.66 13.91
N ARG A 350 9.99 -5.99 14.49
CA ARG A 350 9.79 -7.17 15.36
C ARG A 350 8.72 -8.09 14.78
N GLY A 351 8.82 -9.38 15.11
CA GLY A 351 7.84 -10.40 14.70
C GLY A 351 7.56 -10.38 13.20
N ILE A 352 6.29 -10.35 12.83
CA ILE A 352 5.84 -10.37 11.43
C ILE A 352 6.27 -9.12 10.63
N LYS A 353 6.40 -7.94 11.26
CA LYS A 353 6.92 -6.74 10.56
C LYS A 353 8.33 -6.94 10.07
N LYS A 354 9.17 -7.61 10.85
CA LYS A 354 10.54 -7.93 10.45
C LYS A 354 10.56 -8.86 9.25
N ILE A 355 9.73 -9.90 9.28
CA ILE A 355 9.62 -10.87 8.17
C ILE A 355 9.14 -10.17 6.90
N LEU A 356 8.13 -9.30 7.01
CA LEU A 356 7.67 -8.46 5.91
C LEU A 356 8.79 -7.56 5.37
N ALA A 357 9.51 -6.85 6.25
CA ALA A 357 10.61 -5.98 5.84
C ALA A 357 11.72 -6.78 5.14
N ASP A 358 12.15 -7.91 5.70
CA ASP A 358 13.16 -8.79 5.13
C ASP A 358 12.73 -9.33 3.74
N ALA A 359 11.45 -9.64 3.56
CA ALA A 359 10.90 -10.09 2.28
C ALA A 359 10.84 -8.95 1.25
N CYS A 360 10.39 -7.75 1.65
CA CYS A 360 10.39 -6.55 0.81
C CYS A 360 11.80 -6.12 0.41
N GLU A 361 12.80 -6.33 1.29
CA GLU A 361 14.17 -5.94 1.03
C GLU A 361 14.83 -6.82 -0.03
N GLN A 362 14.49 -8.11 -0.08
CA GLN A 362 15.16 -9.14 -0.90
C GLN A 362 15.11 -8.93 -2.40
N SER A 363 14.17 -8.13 -2.87
CA SER A 363 14.04 -7.81 -4.28
C SER A 363 13.72 -6.33 -4.45
N THR A 364 13.95 -5.82 -5.66
CA THR A 364 13.63 -4.42 -5.94
C THR A 364 12.11 -4.26 -6.02
N GLU A 365 11.56 -3.26 -5.32
CA GLU A 365 10.18 -2.83 -5.54
C GLU A 365 10.14 -1.99 -6.83
N LEU A 366 9.54 -2.54 -7.88
CA LEU A 366 9.67 -2.01 -9.25
C LEU A 366 8.57 -1.00 -9.61
N HIS A 367 7.42 -1.07 -8.95
CA HIS A 367 6.23 -0.32 -9.33
C HIS A 367 5.78 0.70 -8.28
N PHE A 368 6.14 0.47 -7.02
CA PHE A 368 5.76 1.32 -5.89
C PHE A 368 7.00 1.95 -5.20
N PRO A 369 6.80 2.92 -4.29
CA PRO A 369 7.88 3.37 -3.42
C PRO A 369 8.37 2.22 -2.52
N GLU A 370 9.64 2.27 -2.10
CA GLU A 370 10.18 1.25 -1.20
C GLU A 370 9.43 1.21 0.13
N PHE A 371 9.47 0.06 0.80
CA PHE A 371 8.76 -0.15 2.05
C PHE A 371 9.08 0.92 3.11
N GLY A 372 10.35 1.30 3.26
CA GLY A 372 10.76 2.38 4.17
C GLY A 372 10.09 3.72 3.86
N SER A 373 10.10 4.15 2.60
CA SER A 373 9.45 5.41 2.18
C SER A 373 7.93 5.37 2.36
N GLN A 374 7.30 4.19 2.19
CA GLN A 374 5.88 4.02 2.49
C GLN A 374 5.60 4.18 3.99
N LEU A 375 6.44 3.62 4.86
CA LEU A 375 6.31 3.78 6.32
C LEU A 375 6.52 5.23 6.75
N GLU A 376 7.45 5.97 6.14
CA GLU A 376 7.66 7.39 6.41
C GLU A 376 6.41 8.22 6.03
N SER A 377 5.83 7.96 4.86
CA SER A 377 4.59 8.63 4.43
C SER A 377 3.39 8.30 5.33
N ILE A 378 3.32 7.06 5.82
CA ILE A 378 2.34 6.65 6.83
C ILE A 378 2.57 7.41 8.14
N GLN A 379 3.81 7.50 8.61
CA GLN A 379 4.15 8.23 9.82
C GLN A 379 3.81 9.72 9.71
N GLU A 380 4.07 10.35 8.57
CA GLU A 380 3.65 11.73 8.30
C GLU A 380 2.13 11.88 8.35
N THR A 381 1.40 10.91 7.81
CA THR A 381 -0.08 10.90 7.86
C THR A 381 -0.59 10.75 9.30
N VAL A 382 0.01 9.87 10.10
CA VAL A 382 -0.32 9.73 11.53
C VAL A 382 -0.01 11.03 12.28
N ASN A 383 1.14 11.65 12.00
CA ASN A 383 1.50 12.93 12.62
C ASN A 383 0.53 14.05 12.26
N ARG A 384 0.04 14.08 11.00
CA ARG A 384 -0.98 15.04 10.55
C ARG A 384 -2.33 14.82 11.22
N LEU A 385 -2.68 13.57 11.54
CA LEU A 385 -3.91 13.25 12.28
C LEU A 385 -3.80 13.60 13.78
N GLY A 386 -2.58 13.72 14.32
CA GLY A 386 -2.31 14.13 15.69
C GLY A 386 -2.76 13.10 16.75
N SER A 387 -2.83 13.54 18.00
CA SER A 387 -3.30 12.68 19.10
C SER A 387 -4.78 12.36 18.94
N ARG A 388 -5.07 11.10 18.58
CA ARG A 388 -6.43 10.54 18.54
C ARG A 388 -6.81 9.82 19.84
N GLN A 389 -5.95 9.81 20.85
CA GLN A 389 -6.21 9.23 22.18
C GLN A 389 -7.19 10.09 22.99
N LEU A 390 -8.37 10.42 22.49
CA LEU A 390 -9.37 11.17 23.26
C LEU A 390 -10.81 10.94 22.74
N THR A 391 -11.32 9.73 22.90
CA THR A 391 -12.76 9.46 23.20
C THR A 391 -12.94 8.10 23.89
N GLU A 392 -12.16 7.81 24.92
CA GLU A 392 -12.61 6.96 26.03
C GLU A 392 -12.63 7.85 27.29
N SER A 393 -13.57 8.81 27.28
CA SER A 393 -13.94 9.54 28.48
C SER A 393 -14.78 8.62 29.34
N ASN A 394 -14.16 8.08 30.38
CA ASN A 394 -14.84 7.75 31.61
C ASN A 394 -15.84 8.85 31.98
N GLY A 395 -17.03 8.44 32.41
CA GLY A 395 -17.78 9.21 33.40
C GLY A 395 -16.91 9.29 34.65
N GLU A 396 -16.14 10.35 34.76
CA GLU A 396 -15.67 11.01 35.98
C GLU A 396 -14.68 12.10 35.56
N SER A 397 -15.23 13.20 35.06
CA SER A 397 -14.50 14.45 34.93
C SER A 397 -14.12 14.96 36.33
N LYS A 398 -12.93 14.59 36.80
CA LYS A 398 -12.24 15.39 37.82
C LYS A 398 -11.72 16.66 37.15
N ILE A 399 -12.57 17.67 37.21
CA ILE A 399 -12.20 19.07 37.06
C ILE A 399 -11.05 19.33 38.05
N LYS A 400 -9.82 19.45 37.54
CA LYS A 400 -8.73 20.12 38.24
C LYS A 400 -8.40 21.38 37.47
N ASN A 401 -8.50 22.47 38.22
CA ASN A 401 -8.50 23.86 37.79
C ASN A 401 -7.25 24.21 36.96
N ASN A 402 -7.48 24.97 35.88
CA ASN A 402 -6.45 25.75 35.22
C ASN A 402 -6.02 26.88 36.16
N ASP A 403 -4.78 26.80 36.65
CA ASP A 403 -4.04 27.99 37.07
C ASP A 403 -3.44 28.64 35.82
N LEU A 404 -3.83 29.89 35.58
CA LEU A 404 -3.13 30.81 34.70
C LEU A 404 -1.84 31.29 35.40
N CYS A 405 -0.79 31.50 34.59
CA CYS A 405 0.44 32.28 34.85
C CYS A 405 1.69 31.53 35.37
N SER A 406 2.54 31.11 34.43
CA SER A 406 3.99 31.44 34.33
C SER A 406 4.51 30.73 33.07
N GLY A 407 5.29 31.31 32.17
CA GLY A 407 6.39 32.23 32.34
C GLY A 407 7.68 31.51 31.97
N ILE A 408 8.05 31.54 30.68
CA ILE A 408 9.38 31.27 30.11
C ILE A 408 9.95 29.84 30.32
N SER A 409 10.47 29.23 29.24
CA SER A 409 10.97 27.84 29.11
C SER A 409 9.84 26.83 28.89
N THR A 410 9.80 26.07 27.79
CA THR A 410 10.82 25.10 27.41
C THR A 410 11.03 25.01 25.89
N VAL A 411 12.30 24.78 25.53
CA VAL A 411 12.79 24.30 24.24
C VAL A 411 11.80 23.32 23.61
N LYS A 412 11.41 23.55 22.34
CA LYS A 412 10.66 22.62 21.50
C LYS A 412 11.21 21.20 21.69
N SER A 413 10.57 20.42 22.56
CA SER A 413 10.91 19.04 22.79
C SER A 413 10.66 18.28 21.50
N LYS A 414 11.59 17.37 21.19
CA LYS A 414 11.59 16.39 20.09
C LYS A 414 10.22 16.23 19.44
N SER A 415 10.14 16.57 18.15
CA SER A 415 9.03 16.24 17.24
C SER A 415 8.23 15.04 17.75
N ASP A 416 7.08 15.29 18.37
CA ASP A 416 6.23 14.23 18.92
C ASP A 416 5.77 13.37 17.74
N CYS A 417 6.45 12.23 17.57
CA CYS A 417 6.11 11.24 16.57
C CYS A 417 4.90 10.48 17.13
N TYR A 418 3.71 10.78 16.60
CA TYR A 418 2.48 10.16 17.07
C TYR A 418 2.45 8.68 16.68
N GLU A 419 1.96 7.83 17.59
CA GLU A 419 1.77 6.40 17.32
C GLU A 419 0.31 6.15 16.89
N PRO A 420 0.06 5.25 15.92
CA PRO A 420 -1.29 4.79 15.60
C PRO A 420 -1.96 4.07 16.78
N ILE A 421 -3.30 4.10 16.80
CA ILE A 421 -4.11 3.55 17.90
C ILE A 421 -4.63 2.15 17.57
N HIS A 422 -5.07 1.42 18.60
CA HIS A 422 -5.70 0.11 18.44
C HIS A 422 -6.87 0.15 17.44
N GLY A 423 -6.80 -0.70 16.40
CA GLY A 423 -7.77 -0.78 15.31
C GLY A 423 -7.48 0.14 14.11
N ASP A 424 -6.43 0.96 14.14
CA ASP A 424 -5.96 1.64 12.93
C ASP A 424 -5.43 0.63 11.90
N VAL A 425 -5.60 0.96 10.62
CA VAL A 425 -5.17 0.12 9.49
C VAL A 425 -4.16 0.89 8.67
N LEU A 426 -2.92 0.41 8.64
CA LEU A 426 -1.85 0.94 7.80
C LEU A 426 -1.82 0.15 6.49
N ILE A 427 -1.63 0.82 5.36
CA ILE A 427 -1.70 0.19 4.04
C ILE A 427 -0.37 0.39 3.33
N THR A 428 0.26 -0.71 2.90
CA THR A 428 1.44 -0.68 2.04
C THR A 428 1.20 -1.47 0.75
N LYS A 429 1.85 -1.07 -0.33
CA LYS A 429 1.69 -1.61 -1.69
C LYS A 429 2.99 -2.25 -2.16
N HIS A 430 2.88 -3.40 -2.81
CA HIS A 430 4.04 -4.19 -3.21
C HIS A 430 3.80 -4.83 -4.57
N SER A 431 4.84 -4.92 -5.38
CA SER A 431 4.85 -5.72 -6.61
C SER A 431 5.76 -6.93 -6.47
N ASN A 432 6.59 -6.96 -5.43
CA ASN A 432 7.70 -7.90 -5.35
C ASN A 432 7.43 -9.10 -4.42
N LEU A 433 6.33 -9.08 -3.66
CA LEU A 433 5.94 -10.11 -2.71
C LEU A 433 5.12 -11.23 -3.36
N ILE A 434 5.40 -12.48 -2.95
CA ILE A 434 4.65 -13.68 -3.32
C ILE A 434 4.29 -14.45 -2.04
N SER A 435 3.09 -15.00 -2.01
CA SER A 435 2.65 -15.89 -0.95
C SER A 435 3.26 -17.29 -1.08
N SER A 436 3.13 -18.08 -0.02
CA SER A 436 3.50 -19.51 -0.05
C SER A 436 2.60 -20.35 -0.97
N THR A 437 1.42 -19.82 -1.34
CA THR A 437 0.49 -20.44 -2.27
C THR A 437 0.79 -20.11 -3.74
N GLY A 438 1.80 -19.29 -4.00
CA GLY A 438 2.19 -18.87 -5.35
C GLY A 438 1.44 -17.63 -5.88
N ASP A 439 0.63 -17.00 -5.03
CA ASP A 439 -0.14 -15.82 -5.40
C ASP A 439 0.66 -14.54 -5.09
N GLY A 440 0.60 -13.53 -5.95
CA GLY A 440 1.17 -12.22 -5.65
C GLY A 440 0.50 -11.56 -4.44
N ILE A 441 1.24 -10.78 -3.65
CA ILE A 441 0.68 -9.95 -2.57
C ILE A 441 0.86 -8.49 -2.97
N ASN A 442 -0.23 -7.83 -3.37
CA ASN A 442 -0.18 -6.47 -3.91
C ASN A 442 -0.41 -5.40 -2.85
N VAL A 443 -1.22 -5.71 -1.84
CA VAL A 443 -1.57 -4.79 -0.76
C VAL A 443 -1.42 -5.50 0.58
N VAL A 444 -0.74 -4.87 1.53
CA VAL A 444 -0.63 -5.36 2.90
C VAL A 444 -1.34 -4.39 3.84
N PHE A 445 -2.38 -4.90 4.51
CA PHE A 445 -3.13 -4.23 5.56
C PHE A 445 -2.52 -4.58 6.91
N GLN A 446 -1.87 -3.63 7.56
CA GLN A 446 -1.28 -3.80 8.87
C GLN A 446 -2.25 -3.23 9.92
N VAL A 447 -2.96 -4.11 10.61
CA VAL A 447 -3.93 -3.71 11.65
C VAL A 447 -3.23 -3.62 12.99
N VAL A 448 -3.29 -2.42 13.57
CA VAL A 448 -2.65 -2.12 14.85
C VAL A 448 -3.44 -2.75 15.98
N ILE A 449 -2.79 -3.68 16.68
CA ILE A 449 -3.33 -4.34 17.86
C ILE A 449 -2.50 -3.96 19.08
N ASP A 450 -3.19 -3.79 20.20
CA ASP A 450 -2.57 -3.56 21.49
C ASP A 450 -2.90 -4.78 22.36
N GLU A 451 -1.88 -5.36 23.00
CA GLU A 451 -1.95 -6.67 23.66
C GLU A 451 -2.97 -6.66 24.80
N ASP A 452 -3.17 -5.50 25.44
CA ASP A 452 -4.12 -5.30 26.53
C ASP A 452 -5.59 -5.61 26.10
N TYR A 453 -5.90 -5.50 24.81
CA TYR A 453 -7.25 -5.70 24.26
C TYR A 453 -7.48 -7.11 23.69
N GLU A 454 -6.45 -7.96 23.59
CA GLU A 454 -6.57 -9.29 22.95
C GLU A 454 -7.43 -10.28 23.75
N SER A 455 -7.51 -10.12 25.08
CA SER A 455 -8.28 -11.01 25.96
C SER A 455 -9.79 -10.94 25.71
N ASN A 456 -10.28 -9.88 25.07
CA ASN A 456 -11.70 -9.65 24.88
C ASN A 456 -12.21 -10.30 23.59
N ASN A 457 -13.07 -11.32 23.73
CA ASN A 457 -13.62 -12.07 22.60
C ASN A 457 -14.70 -11.31 21.80
N ASN A 458 -15.10 -10.11 22.24
CA ASN A 458 -16.22 -9.38 21.65
C ASN A 458 -15.79 -8.50 20.46
N ILE A 459 -15.63 -9.11 19.27
CA ILE A 459 -15.54 -8.40 17.99
C ILE A 459 -16.95 -8.07 17.49
N ARG A 460 -17.65 -7.18 18.20
CA ARG A 460 -18.97 -6.67 17.80
C ARG A 460 -18.88 -5.19 17.50
N ILE A 461 -19.84 -4.64 16.78
CA ILE A 461 -19.98 -3.18 16.64
C ILE A 461 -20.21 -2.59 18.04
N PRO A 462 -19.47 -1.53 18.46
CA PRO A 462 -18.50 -0.71 17.72
C PRO A 462 -17.02 -0.96 18.10
N SER A 463 -16.59 -2.20 18.30
CA SER A 463 -15.19 -2.53 18.62
C SER A 463 -14.21 -2.06 17.54
N SER A 464 -13.03 -1.61 17.97
CA SER A 464 -11.99 -1.11 17.07
C SER A 464 -11.57 -2.15 16.02
N LEU A 465 -11.49 -3.43 16.41
CA LEU A 465 -11.18 -4.51 15.48
C LEU A 465 -12.29 -4.75 14.44
N HIS A 466 -13.57 -4.63 14.81
CA HIS A 466 -14.67 -4.67 13.83
C HIS A 466 -14.56 -3.52 12.83
N ASN A 467 -14.21 -2.32 13.30
CA ASN A 467 -14.02 -1.15 12.43
C ASN A 467 -12.82 -1.36 11.49
N ALA A 468 -11.73 -1.96 11.98
CA ALA A 468 -10.57 -2.33 11.16
C ALA A 468 -10.95 -3.31 10.05
N ILE A 469 -11.65 -4.42 10.37
CA ILE A 469 -12.15 -5.40 9.39
C ILE A 469 -13.04 -4.71 8.35
N SER A 470 -13.96 -3.85 8.80
CA SER A 470 -14.87 -3.11 7.93
C SER A 470 -14.13 -2.15 7.01
N ALA A 471 -13.09 -1.46 7.51
CA ALA A 471 -12.26 -0.56 6.72
C ALA A 471 -11.42 -1.31 5.68
N VAL A 472 -10.82 -2.44 6.05
CA VAL A 472 -10.08 -3.32 5.12
C VAL A 472 -11.00 -3.81 4.00
N LEU A 473 -12.17 -4.35 4.35
CA LEU A 473 -13.13 -4.85 3.36
C LEU A 473 -13.66 -3.73 2.46
N ARG A 474 -13.97 -2.54 3.00
CA ARG A 474 -14.32 -1.36 2.20
C ARG A 474 -13.23 -1.03 1.20
N THR A 475 -11.98 -0.96 1.65
CA THR A 475 -10.83 -0.71 0.78
C THR A 475 -10.72 -1.77 -0.32
N CYS A 476 -11.01 -3.03 -0.02
CA CYS A 476 -10.98 -4.08 -1.04
C CYS A 476 -12.01 -3.86 -2.15
N PHE A 477 -13.21 -3.39 -1.83
CA PHE A 477 -14.23 -3.09 -2.83
C PHE A 477 -13.89 -1.84 -3.63
N ASP A 478 -13.27 -0.84 -2.99
CA ASP A 478 -13.01 0.47 -3.59
C ASP A 478 -11.83 0.44 -4.57
N TYR A 479 -10.92 -0.51 -4.40
CA TYR A 479 -9.68 -0.63 -5.17
C TYR A 479 -9.54 -1.99 -5.87
N ASP A 480 -10.64 -2.69 -6.16
CA ASP A 480 -10.67 -3.96 -6.90
C ASP A 480 -9.69 -5.03 -6.37
N ILE A 481 -9.60 -5.13 -5.04
CA ILE A 481 -8.89 -6.22 -4.39
C ILE A 481 -9.84 -7.41 -4.33
N THR A 482 -9.56 -8.39 -5.19
CA THR A 482 -10.44 -9.53 -5.45
C THR A 482 -10.20 -10.70 -4.50
N THR A 483 -8.99 -10.80 -3.92
CA THR A 483 -8.64 -11.82 -2.94
C THR A 483 -8.10 -11.16 -1.68
N LEU A 484 -8.66 -11.49 -0.52
CA LEU A 484 -8.16 -11.00 0.78
C LEU A 484 -7.77 -12.19 1.67
N SER A 485 -6.51 -12.25 2.07
CA SER A 485 -6.01 -13.22 3.06
C SER A 485 -5.95 -12.57 4.44
N LEU A 486 -6.55 -13.17 5.46
CA LEU A 486 -6.54 -12.66 6.83
C LEU A 486 -6.33 -13.74 7.90
N PRO A 487 -5.72 -13.42 9.06
CA PRO A 487 -5.55 -14.35 10.16
C PRO A 487 -6.92 -14.72 10.75
N LEU A 488 -7.23 -16.01 10.83
CA LEU A 488 -8.55 -16.48 11.25
C LEU A 488 -8.90 -16.09 12.69
N LEU A 489 -7.91 -16.08 13.58
CA LEU A 489 -8.11 -15.73 15.00
C LEU A 489 -8.04 -14.22 15.27
N LEU A 490 -7.37 -13.45 14.39
CA LEU A 490 -7.02 -12.06 14.62
C LEU A 490 -6.42 -11.83 16.03
N VAL A 491 -5.33 -12.55 16.32
CA VAL A 491 -4.49 -12.42 17.53
C VAL A 491 -3.02 -12.44 17.10
N SER A 492 -2.17 -11.64 17.76
CA SER A 492 -0.73 -11.55 17.50
C SER A 492 0.03 -12.80 17.94
N SER A 493 -0.29 -13.33 19.13
CA SER A 493 0.27 -14.60 19.62
C SER A 493 -0.73 -15.35 20.48
N VAL A 494 -0.78 -16.68 20.36
CA VAL A 494 -1.67 -17.50 21.18
C VAL A 494 -1.00 -17.74 22.52
N SER A 495 -1.64 -17.27 23.60
CA SER A 495 -1.21 -17.49 24.98
C SER A 495 -1.94 -18.69 25.61
N GLU A 496 -1.42 -19.19 26.74
CA GLU A 496 -1.94 -20.38 27.42
C GLU A 496 -3.41 -20.27 27.85
N ASN A 497 -3.92 -19.05 28.04
CA ASN A 497 -5.31 -18.79 28.41
C ASN A 497 -6.30 -18.98 27.23
N MET A 498 -5.80 -19.13 25.99
CA MET A 498 -6.61 -19.27 24.78
C MET A 498 -6.81 -20.75 24.45
N ASP A 499 -7.60 -21.45 25.25
CA ASP A 499 -7.90 -22.87 25.06
C ASP A 499 -8.66 -23.16 23.74
N LYS A 500 -8.89 -24.45 23.42
CA LYS A 500 -9.60 -24.86 22.19
C LYS A 500 -10.99 -24.22 22.08
N SER A 501 -11.68 -24.10 23.21
CA SER A 501 -13.03 -23.52 23.30
C SER A 501 -13.02 -22.02 22.98
N TRP A 502 -12.07 -21.29 23.56
CA TRP A 502 -11.85 -19.89 23.28
C TRP A 502 -11.55 -19.66 21.80
N ARG A 503 -10.66 -20.47 21.20
CA ARG A 503 -10.32 -20.37 19.77
C ARG A 503 -11.56 -20.58 18.90
N ALA A 504 -12.36 -21.61 19.16
CA ALA A 504 -13.61 -21.84 18.43
C ALA A 504 -14.57 -20.63 18.51
N LYS A 505 -14.76 -20.08 19.72
CA LYS A 505 -15.60 -18.88 19.92
C LYS A 505 -15.03 -17.63 19.24
N ARG A 506 -13.70 -17.47 19.23
CA ARG A 506 -13.02 -16.38 18.53
C ARG A 506 -13.24 -16.47 17.03
N VAL A 507 -13.05 -17.66 16.44
CA VAL A 507 -13.34 -17.94 15.02
C VAL A 507 -14.77 -17.54 14.67
N GLU A 508 -15.75 -17.99 15.46
CA GLU A 508 -17.16 -17.64 15.23
C GLU A 508 -17.37 -16.11 15.25
N THR A 509 -16.69 -15.40 16.14
CA THR A 509 -16.83 -13.94 16.30
C THR A 509 -16.18 -13.17 15.14
N VAL A 510 -14.99 -13.57 14.70
CA VAL A 510 -14.32 -13.01 13.51
C VAL A 510 -15.19 -13.22 12.27
N LEU A 511 -15.70 -14.43 12.07
CA LEU A 511 -16.56 -14.77 10.94
C LEU A 511 -17.87 -13.98 10.94
N LYS A 512 -18.48 -13.76 12.11
CA LYS A 512 -19.66 -12.90 12.26
C LYS A 512 -19.36 -11.44 11.89
N ALA A 513 -18.20 -10.91 12.30
CA ALA A 513 -17.78 -9.56 11.95
C ALA A 513 -17.56 -9.41 10.43
N VAL A 514 -16.83 -10.35 9.81
CA VAL A 514 -16.63 -10.40 8.36
C VAL A 514 -17.97 -10.49 7.62
N LYS A 515 -18.88 -11.37 8.07
CA LYS A 515 -20.22 -11.51 7.48
C LYS A 515 -21.02 -10.21 7.56
N GLY A 516 -21.00 -9.54 8.72
CA GLY A 516 -21.69 -8.26 8.92
C GLY A 516 -21.20 -7.19 7.95
N ALA A 517 -19.88 -7.01 7.87
CA ALA A 517 -19.26 -6.05 6.96
C ALA A 517 -19.52 -6.38 5.48
N LEU A 518 -19.44 -7.66 5.08
CA LEU A 518 -19.76 -8.07 3.71
C LEU A 518 -21.22 -7.80 3.35
N MET A 519 -22.17 -8.11 4.23
CA MET A 519 -23.59 -7.87 4.00
C MET A 519 -23.90 -6.38 3.82
N GLU A 520 -23.21 -5.51 4.55
CA GLU A 520 -23.28 -4.07 4.35
C GLU A 520 -22.76 -3.70 2.96
N LEU A 521 -21.55 -4.14 2.59
CA LEU A 521 -20.88 -3.73 1.35
C LEU A 521 -21.57 -4.22 0.08
N ILE A 522 -22.01 -5.48 0.06
CA ILE A 522 -22.71 -6.08 -1.09
C ILE A 522 -24.01 -5.33 -1.39
N THR A 523 -24.68 -4.82 -0.35
CA THR A 523 -25.94 -4.09 -0.51
C THR A 523 -25.73 -2.78 -1.28
N TRP A 524 -24.54 -2.18 -1.19
CA TRP A 524 -24.28 -0.84 -1.73
C TRP A 524 -23.36 -0.81 -2.96
N ARG A 525 -22.41 -1.75 -3.09
CA ARG A 525 -21.33 -1.63 -4.10
C ARG A 525 -21.20 -2.78 -5.11
N GLY A 526 -22.04 -3.82 -5.01
CA GLY A 526 -21.91 -4.99 -5.89
C GLY A 526 -20.66 -5.82 -5.61
N PRO A 527 -20.46 -6.98 -6.26
CA PRO A 527 -19.44 -7.94 -5.85
C PRO A 527 -18.08 -7.73 -6.52
N ASN A 528 -17.17 -7.01 -5.86
CA ASN A 528 -15.78 -6.86 -6.31
C ASN A 528 -14.84 -7.90 -5.67
N LEU A 529 -15.03 -8.16 -4.38
CA LEU A 529 -14.28 -9.19 -3.67
C LEU A 529 -14.81 -10.57 -4.07
N ARG A 530 -13.93 -11.45 -4.57
CA ARG A 530 -14.29 -12.80 -5.06
C ARG A 530 -13.89 -13.88 -4.08
N SER A 531 -12.74 -13.73 -3.42
CA SER A 531 -12.19 -14.74 -2.52
C SER A 531 -11.72 -14.16 -1.20
N ILE A 532 -11.97 -14.91 -0.11
CA ILE A 532 -11.45 -14.60 1.22
C ILE A 532 -10.71 -15.83 1.74
N GLN A 533 -9.44 -15.66 2.08
CA GLN A 533 -8.59 -16.73 2.60
C GLN A 533 -8.41 -16.52 4.11
N PHE A 534 -8.81 -17.50 4.90
CA PHE A 534 -8.61 -17.53 6.34
C PHE A 534 -7.35 -18.33 6.67
N LEU A 535 -6.36 -17.66 7.24
CA LEU A 535 -5.08 -18.22 7.65
C LEU A 535 -5.20 -18.72 9.10
N ALA A 536 -5.23 -20.03 9.27
CA ALA A 536 -5.28 -20.67 10.56
C ALA A 536 -3.86 -21.10 10.99
N PRO A 537 -3.45 -20.93 12.26
CA PRO A 537 -2.07 -21.17 12.68
C PRO A 537 -1.57 -22.59 12.34
N SER A 538 -0.29 -22.73 12.00
CA SER A 538 0.29 -24.00 11.51
C SER A 538 0.26 -25.15 12.53
N TRP A 539 0.23 -24.84 13.82
CA TRP A 539 0.28 -25.81 14.94
C TRP A 539 -1.10 -26.38 15.35
N ILE A 540 -2.21 -25.94 14.77
CA ILE A 540 -3.55 -26.47 15.14
C ILE A 540 -3.72 -27.92 14.68
N THR A 541 -4.39 -28.74 15.50
CA THR A 541 -4.65 -30.15 15.16
C THR A 541 -5.70 -30.29 14.04
N ASP A 542 -5.79 -31.46 13.41
CA ASP A 542 -6.83 -31.77 12.41
C ASP A 542 -8.24 -31.71 12.99
N GLU A 543 -8.39 -32.13 14.25
CA GLU A 543 -9.65 -32.02 14.98
C GLU A 543 -10.10 -30.56 15.14
N GLU A 544 -9.20 -29.67 15.55
CA GLU A 544 -9.51 -28.23 15.69
C GLU A 544 -9.79 -27.58 14.34
N LEU A 545 -9.01 -27.92 13.31
CA LEU A 545 -9.28 -27.45 11.97
C LEU A 545 -10.67 -27.90 11.51
N ASN A 546 -11.07 -29.14 11.82
CA ASN A 546 -12.42 -29.64 11.53
C ASN A 546 -13.52 -28.86 12.26
N VAL A 547 -13.29 -28.48 13.52
CA VAL A 547 -14.19 -27.57 14.24
C VAL A 547 -14.32 -26.23 13.51
N PHE A 548 -13.20 -25.62 13.08
CA PHE A 548 -13.24 -24.36 12.34
C PHE A 548 -13.99 -24.47 11.01
N ARG A 549 -13.82 -25.59 10.28
CA ARG A 549 -14.59 -25.88 9.06
C ARG A 549 -16.09 -25.90 9.33
N GLN A 550 -16.51 -26.60 10.38
CA GLN A 550 -17.92 -26.65 10.77
C GLN A 550 -18.44 -25.26 11.15
N ILE A 551 -17.65 -24.43 11.83
CA ILE A 551 -18.04 -23.06 12.18
C ILE A 551 -18.19 -22.19 10.93
N ILE A 552 -17.28 -22.30 9.95
CA ILE A 552 -17.40 -21.57 8.66
C ILE A 552 -18.68 -21.99 7.95
N SER A 553 -18.92 -23.30 7.80
CA SER A 553 -20.13 -23.82 7.20
C SER A 553 -21.38 -23.31 7.89
N ASN A 554 -21.46 -23.41 9.23
CA ASN A 554 -22.62 -22.97 10.00
C ASN A 554 -22.81 -21.45 9.98
N SER A 555 -21.74 -20.67 9.84
CA SER A 555 -21.81 -19.21 9.85
C SER A 555 -22.31 -18.65 8.51
N PHE A 556 -22.02 -19.32 7.40
CA PHE A 556 -22.23 -18.78 6.06
C PHE A 556 -23.16 -19.58 5.16
N LEU A 557 -23.27 -20.90 5.34
CA LEU A 557 -24.19 -21.74 4.58
C LEU A 557 -25.54 -21.74 5.30
N GLN A 558 -26.61 -21.39 4.59
CA GLN A 558 -27.95 -21.53 5.14
C GLN A 558 -28.22 -23.00 5.45
N PRO A 559 -28.97 -23.31 6.52
CA PRO A 559 -29.54 -24.64 6.65
C PRO A 559 -30.38 -24.88 5.40
N ASN A 560 -30.16 -26.01 4.72
CA ASN A 560 -31.01 -26.44 3.61
C ASN A 560 -32.47 -26.22 4.02
N PRO A 561 -33.30 -25.57 3.19
CA PRO A 561 -34.70 -25.44 3.53
C PRO A 561 -35.24 -26.85 3.74
N LEU A 562 -35.75 -27.13 4.94
CA LEU A 562 -36.50 -28.34 5.22
C LEU A 562 -37.71 -28.30 4.30
N ILE A 563 -37.61 -28.95 3.15
CA ILE A 563 -38.76 -29.27 2.31
C ILE A 563 -39.50 -30.35 3.08
N VAL A 564 -40.45 -29.92 3.92
CA VAL A 564 -41.43 -30.84 4.48
C VAL A 564 -42.35 -31.19 3.32
N VAL A 565 -42.18 -32.42 2.79
CA VAL A 565 -43.07 -33.02 1.79
C VAL A 565 -44.36 -33.46 2.46
#